data_AF-A0AAN8WYF3-F1
#
_entry.id   AF-A0AAN8WYF3-F1
#
_cell.length_a   1.000
_cell.length_b   1.000
_cell.length_c   1.000
_cell.angle_alpha   90.00
_cell.angle_beta   90.00
_cell.angle_gamma   90.00
#
_symmetry.space_group_name_H-M   'P 1'
#
loop_
_entity.id
_entity.type
_entity.pdbx_description
1 polymer ?
#
loop_
_entity_poly.entity_id
_entity_poly.type
_entity_poly.pdbx_seq_one_letter_code
_entity_poly.pdbx_strand_id
1 'polypeptide(L)' 'MPARIVPCGTSTELLAGVSYAIVSPGYPNAYAPFTSCQWNFFTRASPSITVDCPTFQLTPAADCSSGAFLAVDP' A
#
# COMPACT_ATOMS: atom_id res chain seq x y z
N MET A 1 -10.00 -12.31 10.16
CA MET A 1 -10.38 -11.11 10.94
C MET A 1 -10.26 -9.91 10.01
N PRO A 2 -11.13 -8.88 10.10
CA PRO A 2 -11.00 -7.73 9.23
C PRO A 2 -9.69 -7.00 9.53
N ALA A 3 -8.90 -6.75 8.48
CA ALA A 3 -7.65 -6.01 8.60
C ALA A 3 -7.94 -4.53 8.91
N ARG A 4 -7.08 -3.91 9.72
CA ARG A 4 -7.19 -2.48 10.02
C ARG A 4 -6.71 -1.66 8.83
N ILE A 5 -7.59 -0.83 8.26
CA ILE A 5 -7.23 0.04 7.13
C ILE A 5 -6.30 1.16 7.61
N VAL A 6 -5.18 1.31 6.92
CA VAL A 6 -4.21 2.39 7.13
C VAL A 6 -4.39 3.43 6.01
N PRO A 7 -4.78 4.67 6.33
CA PRO A 7 -5.00 5.69 5.32
C PRO A 7 -3.68 6.13 4.67
N CYS A 8 -3.79 6.63 3.44
CA CYS A 8 -2.67 7.16 2.67
C CYS A 8 -1.89 8.23 3.44
N GLY A 9 -0.55 8.20 3.39
CA GLY A 9 0.31 9.19 4.05
C GLY A 9 0.57 8.90 5.54
N THR A 10 0.09 7.76 6.06
CA THR A 10 0.26 7.42 7.47
C THR A 10 1.58 6.72 7.73
N SER A 11 2.20 7.10 8.85
CA SER A 11 3.31 6.37 9.47
C SER A 11 2.78 5.62 10.69
N THR A 12 2.85 4.28 10.71
CA THR A 12 2.32 3.49 11.84
C THR A 12 3.24 2.35 12.23
N GLU A 13 3.21 2.04 13.53
CA GLU A 13 3.82 0.85 14.07
C GLU A 13 2.95 -0.38 13.78
N LEU A 14 3.55 -1.43 13.23
CA LEU A 14 2.91 -2.73 13.01
C LEU A 14 3.16 -3.66 14.19
N LEU A 15 2.07 -4.17 14.75
CA LEU A 15 2.09 -5.14 15.85
C LEU A 15 2.08 -6.57 15.29
N ALA A 16 2.85 -7.46 15.91
CA ALA A 16 2.91 -8.86 15.51
C ALA A 16 1.54 -9.56 15.67
N GLY A 17 1.17 -10.37 14.69
CA GLY A 17 -0.11 -11.10 14.69
C GLY A 17 -1.34 -10.24 14.34
N VAL A 18 -1.15 -8.96 14.03
CA VAL A 18 -2.23 -8.05 13.59
C VAL A 18 -2.18 -7.88 12.08
N SER A 19 -3.34 -8.01 11.43
CA SER A 19 -3.48 -7.77 9.99
C SER A 19 -3.85 -6.30 9.72
N TYR A 20 -3.12 -5.68 8.79
CA TYR A 20 -3.35 -4.32 8.32
C TYR A 20 -3.66 -4.33 6.82
N ALA A 21 -4.44 -3.36 6.36
CA ALA A 21 -4.81 -3.21 4.96
C ALA A 21 -4.45 -1.81 4.48
N ILE A 22 -3.89 -1.72 3.28
CA ILE A 22 -3.71 -0.46 2.55
C ILE A 22 -4.65 -0.46 1.35
N VAL A 23 -5.20 0.70 1.05
CA VAL A 23 -6.08 0.89 -0.10
C VAL A 23 -5.71 2.20 -0.79
N SER A 24 -5.79 2.20 -2.12
CA SER A 24 -5.65 3.44 -2.87
C SER A 24 -6.78 4.42 -2.52
N PRO A 25 -6.52 5.74 -2.56
CA PRO A 25 -7.57 6.73 -2.45
C PRO A 25 -8.67 6.47 -3.50
N GLY A 26 -9.92 6.37 -3.06
CA GLY A 26 -11.06 6.13 -3.93
C GLY A 26 -11.47 4.65 -4.09
N TYR A 27 -10.65 3.69 -3.63
CA TYR A 27 -10.99 2.26 -3.65
C TYR A 27 -12.39 2.01 -3.02
N PRO A 28 -13.28 1.21 -3.65
CA PRO A 28 -13.04 0.33 -4.79
C PRO A 28 -13.07 1.00 -6.18
N ASN A 29 -13.30 2.31 -6.26
CA ASN A 29 -13.22 3.04 -7.53
C ASN A 29 -11.77 3.29 -7.93
N ALA A 30 -11.57 3.70 -9.20
CA ALA A 30 -10.26 4.10 -9.70
C ALA A 30 -9.68 5.26 -8.89
N TYR A 31 -8.37 5.21 -8.65
CA TYR A 31 -7.62 6.30 -8.03
C TYR A 31 -7.52 7.49 -9.00
N ALA A 32 -7.44 8.69 -8.46
CA ALA A 32 -7.30 9.90 -9.27
C ALA A 32 -5.94 9.93 -10.00
N PRO A 33 -5.84 10.53 -11.20
CA PRO A 33 -4.56 10.73 -11.86
C PRO A 33 -3.63 11.58 -10.99
N PHE A 34 -2.31 11.35 -11.11
CA PHE A 34 -1.28 12.03 -10.31
C PHE A 34 -1.37 11.81 -8.79
N THR A 35 -2.02 10.72 -8.34
CA THR A 35 -2.01 10.34 -6.92
C THR A 35 -0.64 9.81 -6.53
N SER A 36 0.04 10.50 -5.59
CA SER A 36 1.23 9.99 -4.91
C SER A 36 0.85 9.60 -3.49
N CYS A 37 1.02 8.32 -3.17
CA CYS A 37 0.70 7.80 -1.85
C CYS A 37 1.89 7.03 -1.27
N GLN A 38 2.26 7.37 -0.05
CA GLN A 38 3.32 6.69 0.69
C GLN A 38 2.77 6.22 2.04
N TRP A 39 3.07 4.99 2.40
CA TRP A 39 2.84 4.45 3.73
C TRP A 39 4.18 4.08 4.34
N ASN A 40 4.41 4.52 5.57
CA ASN A 40 5.64 4.19 6.28
C ASN A 40 5.30 3.23 7.43
N PHE A 41 5.84 2.02 7.35
CA PHE A 41 5.63 0.99 8.34
C PHE A 41 6.92 0.72 9.10
N PHE A 42 6.83 0.65 10.41
CA PHE A 42 7.93 0.23 11.27
C PHE A 42 7.42 -0.78 12.29
N THR A 43 8.30 -1.66 12.77
CA THR A 43 7.94 -2.66 13.78
C THR A 43 9.06 -2.77 14.80
N ARG A 44 8.70 -2.96 16.08
CA ARG A 44 9.68 -3.19 17.16
C ARG A 44 10.06 -4.66 17.34
N ALA A 45 9.23 -5.58 16.87
CA ALA A 45 9.26 -6.98 17.31
C ALA A 45 9.28 -8.02 16.18
N SER A 46 9.09 -7.64 14.91
CA SER A 46 9.10 -8.59 13.80
C SER A 46 10.28 -8.34 12.85
N PRO A 47 11.07 -9.37 12.50
CA PRO A 47 12.10 -9.25 11.48
C PRO A 47 11.54 -9.30 10.04
N SER A 48 10.26 -9.65 9.86
CA SER A 48 9.64 -9.80 8.54
C SER A 48 8.23 -9.22 8.48
N ILE A 49 7.93 -8.59 7.33
CA ILE A 49 6.61 -8.08 6.97
C ILE A 49 6.20 -8.81 5.69
N THR A 50 5.01 -9.42 5.69
CA THR A 50 4.42 -10.04 4.51
C THR A 50 3.33 -9.12 3.96
N VAL A 51 3.36 -8.88 2.65
CA VAL A 51 2.40 -8.04 1.94
C VAL A 51 1.65 -8.89 0.93
N ASP A 52 0.33 -8.95 1.09
CA ASP A 52 -0.57 -9.62 0.16
C ASP A 52 -1.37 -8.59 -0.63
N CYS A 53 -1.40 -8.76 -1.96
CA CYS A 53 -2.11 -7.88 -2.88
C CYS A 53 -3.23 -8.65 -3.59
N PRO A 54 -4.36 -8.95 -2.91
CA PRO A 54 -5.45 -9.72 -3.51
C PRO A 54 -6.14 -8.97 -4.67
N THR A 55 -6.04 -7.65 -4.70
CA THR A 55 -6.54 -6.81 -5.78
C THR A 55 -5.48 -5.77 -6.10
N PHE A 56 -4.94 -5.83 -7.32
CA PHE A 56 -3.90 -4.93 -7.79
C PHE A 56 -4.12 -4.59 -9.25
N GLN A 57 -4.56 -3.36 -9.50
CA GLN A 57 -4.88 -2.86 -10.84
C GLN A 57 -4.29 -1.46 -10.97
N LEU A 58 -3.21 -1.35 -11.73
CA LEU A 58 -2.55 -0.10 -12.05
C LEU A 58 -2.71 0.20 -13.54
N THR A 59 -2.66 1.48 -13.89
CA THR A 59 -2.76 1.90 -15.29
C THR A 59 -1.47 1.49 -15.99
N PRO A 60 -1.54 0.58 -16.99
CA PRO A 60 -0.37 0.16 -17.73
C PRO A 60 0.13 1.34 -18.58
N ALA A 61 1.45 1.50 -18.65
CA ALA A 61 2.08 2.38 -19.62
C ALA A 61 2.97 1.55 -20.54
N ALA A 62 2.95 1.87 -21.83
CA ALA A 62 3.73 1.19 -22.85
C ALA A 62 5.21 1.62 -22.80
N ASP A 63 5.45 2.85 -22.39
CA ASP A 63 6.73 3.37 -21.98
C ASP A 63 6.83 3.21 -20.45
N CYS A 64 7.88 2.56 -19.95
CA CYS A 64 8.13 2.42 -18.50
C CYS A 64 8.42 3.77 -17.80
N SER A 65 7.91 4.87 -18.34
CA SER A 65 8.16 6.27 -18.01
C SER A 65 6.89 7.02 -17.60
N SER A 66 5.69 6.50 -17.92
CA SER A 66 4.42 7.21 -17.66
C SER A 66 3.36 6.39 -16.89
N GLY A 67 3.73 5.20 -16.41
CA GLY A 67 2.82 4.27 -15.73
C GLY A 67 2.65 4.52 -14.24
N ALA A 68 1.56 4.00 -13.70
CA ALA A 68 1.40 3.89 -12.25
C ALA A 68 2.19 2.67 -11.73
N PHE A 69 2.90 2.84 -10.62
CA PHE A 69 3.70 1.78 -10.00
C PHE A 69 3.50 1.76 -8.48
N LEU A 70 3.70 0.59 -7.89
CA LEU A 70 3.89 0.44 -6.45
C LEU A 70 5.35 0.03 -6.23
N ALA A 71 6.09 0.86 -5.51
CA ALA A 71 7.46 0.57 -5.12
C ALA A 71 7.50 0.27 -3.62
N VAL A 72 8.30 -0.71 -3.24
CA VAL A 72 8.62 -1.01 -1.84
C VAL A 72 10.08 -0.63 -1.64
N ASP A 73 10.31 0.37 -0.81
CA ASP A 73 11.65 0.84 -0.43
C ASP A 73 12.06 0.12 0.88
N PRO A 74 13.23 -0.55 0.94
CA PRO A 74 13.68 -1.29 2.12
C PRO A 74 14.10 -0.42 3.32
#